data_AF-A0A920Q7C8-F1
#
_entry.id   AF-A0A920Q7C8-F1
#
_cell.length_a   1.000
_cell.length_b   1.000
_cell.length_c   1.000
_cell.angle_alpha   90.00
_cell.angle_beta   90.00
_cell.angle_gamma   90.00
#
_symmetry.space_group_name_H-M   'P 1'
#
loop_
_entity.id
_entity.type
_entity.pdbx_description
1 polymer ?
#
loop_
_entity_poly.entity_id
_entity_poly.type
_entity_poly.pdbx_seq_one_letter_code
_entity_poly.pdbx_strand_id
1 'polypeptide(L)' 'MIAQLRVGGRMVVPVGDRDQQELIYVLRTGEGISLRMLGLCRFVPLVGREAFPSSS' A
#
# COMPACT_ATOMS: atom_id res chain seq x y z
N MET A 1 -3.99 -9.25 -1.53
CA MET A 1 -3.69 -8.31 -0.41
C MET A 1 -4.91 -7.53 0.09
N ILE A 2 -5.64 -6.78 -0.76
CA ILE A 2 -6.76 -5.94 -0.30
C ILE A 2 -8.01 -6.75 0.15
N ALA A 3 -8.23 -7.93 -0.43
CA ALA A 3 -9.38 -8.79 -0.10
C ALA A 3 -9.43 -9.27 1.36
N GLN A 4 -8.32 -9.16 2.11
CA GLN A 4 -8.26 -9.52 3.53
C GLN A 4 -8.81 -8.43 4.46
N LEU A 5 -9.10 -7.23 3.95
CA LEU A 5 -9.71 -6.16 4.74
C LEU A 5 -11.18 -6.45 5.01
N ARG A 6 -11.59 -6.38 6.28
CA ARG A 6 -13.02 -6.28 6.64
C ARG A 6 -13.61 -4.93 6.23
N VAL A 7 -14.94 -4.84 6.14
CA VAL A 7 -15.62 -3.54 5.98
C VAL A 7 -15.26 -2.61 7.15
N GLY A 8 -14.96 -1.35 6.85
CA GLY A 8 -14.38 -0.36 7.76
C GLY A 8 -12.89 -0.55 8.05
N GLY A 9 -12.27 -1.61 7.50
CA GLY A 9 -10.84 -1.87 7.58
C GLY A 9 -10.03 -0.86 6.77
N ARG A 10 -8.82 -0.58 7.24
CA ARG A 10 -7.92 0.43 6.68
C ARG A 10 -6.56 -0.20 6.38
N MET A 11 -5.95 0.19 5.27
CA MET A 11 -4.59 -0.18 4.90
C MET A 11 -3.86 1.07 4.44
N VAL A 12 -2.61 1.21 4.87
CA VAL A 12 -1.71 2.29 4.42
C VAL A 12 -0.48 1.60 3.85
N VAL A 13 -0.18 1.87 2.59
CA VAL A 13 0.87 1.15 1.86
C VAL A 13 1.61 2.11 0.93
N PRO A 14 2.96 2.08 0.91
CA PRO A 14 3.72 2.78 -0.11
C PRO A 14 3.58 2.05 -1.45
N VAL A 15 3.25 2.78 -2.50
CA VAL A 15 3.14 2.26 -3.87
C VAL A 15 4.03 3.09 -4.77
N GLY A 16 4.85 2.42 -5.58
CA GLY A 16 5.82 3.06 -6.46
C GLY A 16 7.13 2.29 -6.52
N ASP A 17 8.11 2.85 -7.24
CA ASP A 17 9.47 2.30 -7.32
C ASP A 17 10.29 2.69 -6.08
N ARG A 18 11.59 2.32 -6.03
CA ARG A 18 12.44 2.61 -4.86
C ARG A 18 12.71 4.11 -4.66
N ASP A 19 12.69 4.89 -5.73
CA ASP A 19 13.11 6.28 -5.72
C ASP A 19 11.93 7.24 -5.55
N GLN A 20 10.75 6.82 -6.00
CA GLN A 20 9.49 7.56 -5.94
C GLN A 20 8.34 6.65 -5.48
N GLN A 21 7.97 6.79 -4.21
CA GLN A 21 6.80 6.13 -3.64
C GLN A 21 5.75 7.15 -3.22
N GLU A 22 4.49 6.79 -3.40
CA GLU A 22 3.35 7.51 -2.88
C GLU A 22 2.65 6.68 -1.81
N LEU A 23 2.34 7.31 -0.68
CA LEU A 23 1.65 6.67 0.41
C LEU A 23 0.15 6.66 0.12
N ILE A 24 -0.41 5.47 -0.06
CA ILE A 24 -1.83 5.30 -0.37
C ILE A 24 -2.56 4.82 0.87
N TYR A 25 -3.65 5.51 1.21
CA TYR A 25 -4.64 5.08 2.18
C TYR A 25 -5.79 4.37 1.45
N VAL A 26 -6.09 3.16 1.89
CA VAL A 26 -7.18 2.31 1.41
C VAL A 26 -8.20 2.15 2.52
N LEU A 27 -9.46 2.43 2.22
CA LEU A 27 -10.60 2.13 3.08
C LEU A 27 -11.55 1.17 2.37
N ARG A 28 -11.82 0.02 2.99
CA ARG A 28 -12.90 -0.86 2.52
C ARG A 28 -14.23 -0.36 3.07
N THR A 29 -15.09 0.14 2.19
CA THR A 29 -16.46 0.54 2.53
C THR A 29 -17.43 -0.63 2.31
N GLY A 30 -18.70 -0.45 2.65
CA GLY A 30 -19.73 -1.44 2.31
C GLY A 30 -19.99 -1.55 0.80
N GLU A 31 -19.67 -0.49 0.06
CA GLU A 31 -19.94 -0.36 -1.39
C GLU A 31 -18.72 -0.69 -2.26
N GLY A 32 -17.54 -0.86 -1.65
CA GLY A 32 -16.32 -1.14 -2.38
C GLY A 32 -15.08 -0.60 -1.68
N ILE A 33 -14.19 0.03 -2.46
CA ILE A 33 -12.89 0.47 -1.98
C ILE A 33 -12.70 1.94 -2.32
N SER A 34 -12.34 2.72 -1.30
CA SER A 34 -11.94 4.11 -1.44
C SER A 34 -10.43 4.23 -1.30
N LEU A 35 -9.81 4.99 -2.21
CA LEU A 35 -8.38 5.26 -2.23
C LEU A 35 -8.14 6.75 -2.03
N ARG A 36 -7.15 7.08 -1.21
CA ARG A 36 -6.66 8.45 -1.04
C ARG A 36 -5.14 8.48 -1.06
N MET A 37 -4.58 9.33 -1.90
CA MET A 37 -3.17 9.67 -1.91
C MET A 37 -2.86 10.56 -0.70
N LEU A 38 -1.89 10.14 0.13
CA LEU A 38 -1.40 10.88 1.29
C LEU A 38 -0.12 11.67 0.99
N GLY A 39 0.46 11.48 -0.20
CA GLY A 39 1.65 12.18 -0.67
C GLY A 39 2.89 11.29 -0.75
N LEU A 40 3.99 11.90 -1.17
CA LEU A 40 5.27 11.22 -1.39
C LEU A 40 5.85 10.68 -0.09
N CYS A 41 6.46 9.50 -0.16
CA CYS A 41 7.16 8.88 0.96
C CYS A 41 8.41 8.13 0.47
N ARG A 42 9.26 7.73 1.41
CA ARG A 42 10.40 6.86 1.15
C ARG A 42 10.50 5.84 2.28
N PHE A 43 10.02 4.64 2.02
CA PHE A 43 10.13 3.50 2.93
C PHE A 43 11.37 2.69 2.58
N VAL A 44 11.88 1.98 3.59
CA VAL A 44 12.83 0.88 3.32
C VAL A 44 12.14 -0.16 2.44
N PRO A 45 12.86 -0.86 1.54
CA PRO A 45 12.26 -1.89 0.72
C PRO A 45 11.57 -2.92 1.61
N LEU A 46 10.27 -3.12 1.40
CA LEU A 46 9.58 -4.27 1.97
C LEU A 46 10.13 -5.52 1.24
N VAL A 47 10.99 -6.30 1.90
CA VAL A 47 11.55 -7.52 1.33
C VAL A 47 10.63 -8.69 1.64
N GLY A 48 10.13 -9.38 0.61
CA GLY A 48 9.20 -10.50 0.77
C GLY A 48 8.69 -11.07 -0.54
N ARG A 49 8.05 -12.25 -0.49
CA ARG A 49 7.63 -13.04 -1.66
C ARG A 49 6.62 -12.32 -2.59
N GLU A 50 5.91 -11.33 -2.07
CA GLU A 50 4.98 -10.46 -2.83
C GLU A 50 5.38 -8.98 -2.79
N ALA A 51 6.65 -8.70 -2.49
CA ALA A 51 7.18 -7.34 -2.31
C ALA A 51 8.44 -7.12 -3.17
N PHE A 52 9.33 -6.19 -2.80
CA PHE A 52 10.51 -5.90 -3.62
C PHE A 52 11.47 -7.10 -3.64
N PRO A 53 12.02 -7.47 -4.82
CA PRO A 53 13.06 -8.49 -4.88
C PRO A 53 14.26 -8.01 -4.06
N SER A 54 14.79 -8.91 -3.23
CA SER A 54 16.06 -8.70 -2.55
C SER A 54 17.10 -8.35 -3.60
N SER A 55 17.61 -7.12 -3.58
CA SER A 55 18.81 -6.80 -4.35
C SER A 55 19.96 -7.60 -3.74
N SER A 56 20.42 -8.59 -4.48
CA SER A 56 21.79 -9.10 -4.37
C SER A 56 22.79 -7.99 -4.70
#